data_AF-A0A285IYG6-F1
#
_entry.id   AF-A0A285IYG6-F1
#
_cell.length_a   1.000
_cell.length_b   1.000
_cell.length_c   1.000
_cell.angle_alpha   90.00
_cell.angle_beta   90.00
_cell.angle_gamma   90.00
#
_symmetry.space_group_name_H-M   'P 1'
#
loop_
_entity.id
_entity.type
_entity.pdbx_description
1 polymer ?
#
loop_
_entity_poly.entity_id
_entity_poly.type
_entity_poly.pdbx_seq_one_letter_code
_entity_poly.pdbx_strand_id
1 'polypeptide(L)'
;MAGDLRALLLKPTAQSPGATALPTVPLSADSGLSLLPLTDETMANVMSAGPEDSCVDGFYELRTGVAEWARRRFHFGDVAYVHMEFFGGHGFHAAMAWRAGSVAWGPSFTETTAGEAEPHYTVTPAIRDMAINALLRWWGIQPTGQDDEFAAAGVDRHRSTKAWSRSCGPRPLDR
;
A
#
# COMPACT_ATOMS: atom_id res chain seq x y z
N MET A 1 -3.98 18.70 7.69
CA MET A 1 -4.00 17.36 8.34
C MET A 1 -2.89 16.54 7.71
N ALA A 2 -2.11 15.79 8.50
CA ALA A 2 -0.96 15.03 8.01
C ALA A 2 -1.31 13.54 7.80
N GLY A 3 -0.68 12.88 6.83
CA GLY A 3 -0.78 11.44 6.59
C GLY A 3 0.58 10.85 6.20
N ASP A 4 0.85 9.62 6.64
CA ASP A 4 2.07 8.83 6.33
C ASP A 4 1.68 7.34 6.35
N LEU A 5 1.35 6.80 5.18
CA LEU A 5 0.92 5.42 5.01
C LEU A 5 1.91 4.67 4.12
N ARG A 6 2.43 3.55 4.63
CA ARG A 6 3.24 2.55 3.95
C ARG A 6 2.64 1.19 4.23
N ALA A 7 2.18 0.52 3.18
CA ALA A 7 1.45 -0.73 3.33
C ALA A 7 1.58 -1.63 2.11
N LEU A 8 1.28 -2.91 2.31
CA LEU A 8 0.85 -3.79 1.23
C LEU A 8 -0.67 -3.88 1.22
N LEU A 9 -1.26 -3.69 0.04
CA LEU A 9 -2.65 -4.04 -0.23
C LEU A 9 -2.69 -5.44 -0.84
N LEU A 10 -3.59 -6.27 -0.33
CA LEU A 10 -3.71 -7.67 -0.68
C LEU A 10 -5.09 -7.93 -1.26
N LYS A 11 -5.17 -8.50 -2.46
CA LYS A 11 -6.39 -9.16 -2.90
C LYS A 11 -6.47 -10.53 -2.23
N PRO A 12 -7.65 -10.97 -1.77
CA PRO A 12 -7.82 -12.30 -1.23
C PRO A 12 -7.48 -13.29 -2.33
N THR A 13 -6.48 -14.12 -2.06
CA THR A 13 -6.33 -15.39 -2.75
C THR A 13 -6.66 -16.51 -1.80
N ALA A 14 -7.02 -17.67 -2.35
CA ALA A 14 -7.11 -18.89 -1.55
C ALA A 14 -5.84 -18.99 -0.71
N GLN A 15 -5.99 -18.94 0.62
CA GLN A 15 -4.85 -18.96 1.53
C GLN A 15 -4.13 -20.31 1.35
N SER A 16 -2.82 -20.28 1.18
CA SER A 16 -2.01 -21.50 1.31
C SER A 16 -2.05 -21.94 2.78
N PRO A 17 -2.52 -23.16 3.10
CA PRO A 17 -2.50 -23.67 4.47
C PRO A 17 -1.06 -23.71 5.00
N GLY A 18 -0.82 -23.24 6.22
CA GLY A 18 0.45 -23.44 6.94
C GLY A 18 1.44 -22.27 6.93
N ALA A 19 1.10 -21.12 6.33
CA ALA A 19 1.96 -19.93 6.41
C ALA A 19 1.64 -19.09 7.67
N THR A 20 2.66 -18.51 8.30
CA THR A 20 2.52 -17.59 9.44
C THR A 20 1.49 -16.51 9.13
N ALA A 21 0.56 -16.30 10.07
CA ALA A 21 -0.48 -15.28 9.97
C ALA A 21 0.17 -13.89 9.92
N LEU A 22 -0.23 -13.08 8.94
CA LEU A 22 0.22 -11.69 8.81
C LEU A 22 -0.79 -10.77 9.52
N PRO A 23 -0.33 -9.66 10.13
CA PRO A 23 -1.21 -8.70 10.81
C PRO A 23 -1.96 -7.84 9.78
N THR A 24 -2.85 -8.46 9.01
CA THR A 24 -3.66 -7.80 7.98
C THR A 24 -4.98 -7.30 8.55
N VAL A 25 -5.41 -6.11 8.14
CA VAL A 25 -6.73 -5.56 8.48
C VAL A 25 -7.61 -5.57 7.24
N PRO A 26 -8.83 -6.15 7.28
CA PRO A 26 -9.76 -6.02 6.17
C PRO A 26 -10.16 -4.55 5.99
N LEU A 27 -10.18 -4.09 4.73
CA LEU A 27 -10.60 -2.75 4.37
C LEU A 27 -12.14 -2.68 4.28
N SER A 28 -12.70 -1.96 3.31
CA SER A 28 -14.15 -2.01 3.06
C SER A 28 -14.56 -3.40 2.60
N ALA A 29 -15.73 -3.89 3.07
CA ALA A 29 -16.25 -5.20 2.66
C ALA A 29 -16.43 -5.29 1.13
N ASP A 30 -16.88 -4.20 0.50
CA ASP A 30 -17.13 -4.13 -0.94
C ASP A 30 -15.84 -4.14 -1.78
N SER A 31 -14.71 -3.72 -1.18
CA SER A 31 -13.41 -3.76 -1.85
C SER A 31 -12.84 -5.18 -1.95
N GLY A 32 -13.23 -6.05 -1.00
CA GLY A 32 -12.59 -7.34 -0.77
C GLY A 32 -11.11 -7.25 -0.38
N LEU A 33 -10.53 -6.07 -0.19
CA LEU A 33 -9.10 -5.90 0.06
C LEU A 33 -8.73 -6.05 1.54
N SER A 34 -7.49 -6.44 1.79
CA SER A 34 -6.86 -6.36 3.11
C SER A 34 -5.60 -5.50 3.04
N LEU A 35 -5.28 -4.83 4.15
CA LEU A 35 -4.10 -3.98 4.29
C LEU A 35 -3.13 -4.60 5.31
N LEU A 36 -1.88 -4.78 4.91
CA LEU A 36 -0.76 -5.11 5.80
C LEU A 36 0.07 -3.84 6.05
N PRO A 37 0.06 -3.28 7.26
CA PRO A 37 0.86 -2.09 7.56
C PRO A 37 2.34 -2.44 7.57
N LEU A 38 3.17 -1.69 6.85
CA LEU A 38 4.62 -1.90 6.82
C LEU A 38 5.28 -1.06 7.91
N THR A 39 5.11 -1.49 9.17
CA THR A 39 5.84 -0.93 10.32
C THR A 39 7.30 -1.39 10.31
N ASP A 40 8.17 -0.72 11.07
CA ASP A 40 9.56 -1.16 11.27
C ASP A 40 9.63 -2.61 11.79
N GLU A 41 8.72 -2.99 12.67
CA GLU A 41 8.59 -4.38 13.16
C GLU A 41 8.18 -5.35 12.04
N THR A 42 7.20 -4.98 11.22
CA THR A 42 6.77 -5.81 10.08
C THR A 42 7.91 -5.95 9.07
N MET A 43 8.62 -4.86 8.77
CA MET A 43 9.77 -4.87 7.88
C MET A 43 10.92 -5.73 8.45
N ALA A 44 11.22 -5.62 9.75
CA ALA A 44 12.23 -6.47 10.40
C ALA A 44 11.88 -7.97 10.34
N ASN A 45 10.59 -8.31 10.43
CA ASN A 45 10.12 -9.70 10.31
C ASN A 45 10.13 -10.21 8.85
N VAL A 46 9.93 -9.31 7.89
CA VAL A 46 9.86 -9.61 6.46
C VAL A 46 11.26 -9.71 5.84
N MET A 47 12.15 -8.82 6.22
CA MET A 47 13.53 -8.78 5.73
C MET A 47 14.34 -9.84 6.46
N SER A 48 14.67 -10.93 5.76
CA SER A 48 15.76 -11.80 6.21
C SER A 48 17.06 -11.00 6.08
N ALA A 49 17.81 -10.85 7.17
CA ALA A 49 19.04 -10.08 7.20
C ALA A 49 19.98 -10.50 6.07
N GLY A 50 20.00 -9.71 5.00
CA GLY A 50 20.91 -9.82 3.86
C GLY A 50 21.72 -8.52 3.76
N PRO A 51 22.95 -8.54 3.23
CA PRO A 51 23.92 -7.50 3.52
C PRO A 51 23.69 -6.16 2.80
N GLU A 52 22.84 -6.11 1.78
CA GLU A 52 22.67 -4.92 0.93
C GLU A 52 21.22 -4.79 0.45
N ASP A 53 20.34 -4.28 1.32
CA ASP A 53 18.96 -3.98 0.95
C ASP A 53 18.87 -2.57 0.37
N SER A 54 19.00 -2.47 -0.96
CA SER A 54 18.77 -1.25 -1.73
C SER A 54 17.29 -1.01 -1.97
N CYS A 55 16.91 0.23 -2.29
CA CYS A 55 15.57 0.50 -2.79
C CYS A 55 15.37 -0.09 -4.19
N VAL A 56 14.14 -0.51 -4.49
CA VAL A 56 13.73 -0.87 -5.85
C VAL A 56 13.88 0.35 -6.74
N ASP A 57 14.43 0.16 -7.95
CA ASP A 57 14.65 1.25 -8.90
C ASP A 57 13.41 2.15 -9.07
N GLY A 58 13.62 3.45 -8.86
CA GLY A 58 12.59 4.48 -8.92
C GLY A 58 11.80 4.70 -7.63
N PHE A 59 11.86 3.80 -6.64
CA PHE A 59 11.23 4.01 -5.34
C PHE A 59 12.19 4.60 -4.30
N TYR A 60 11.71 5.57 -3.52
CA TYR A 60 12.44 6.08 -2.36
C TYR A 60 12.53 5.09 -1.21
N GLU A 61 11.43 4.39 -0.93
CA GLU A 61 11.28 3.65 0.33
C GLU A 61 10.93 2.18 0.15
N LEU A 62 10.50 1.76 -1.05
CA LEU A 62 10.29 0.34 -1.30
C LEU A 62 11.64 -0.35 -1.38
N ARG A 63 11.96 -1.08 -0.32
CA ARG A 63 13.15 -1.93 -0.22
C ARG A 63 13.04 -3.17 -1.10
N THR A 64 14.15 -3.57 -1.72
CA THR A 64 14.21 -4.75 -2.59
C THR A 64 13.81 -6.01 -1.81
N GLY A 65 14.25 -6.14 -0.55
CA GLY A 65 13.88 -7.26 0.31
C GLY A 65 12.37 -7.35 0.56
N VAL A 66 11.69 -6.21 0.77
CA VAL A 66 10.24 -6.17 0.95
C VAL A 66 9.51 -6.54 -0.34
N ALA A 67 9.95 -6.01 -1.48
CA ALA A 67 9.38 -6.33 -2.79
C ALA A 67 9.54 -7.82 -3.12
N GLU A 68 10.74 -8.40 -2.94
CA GLU A 68 10.98 -9.82 -3.16
C GLU A 68 10.15 -10.70 -2.23
N TRP A 69 10.08 -10.34 -0.94
CA TRP A 69 9.27 -11.08 0.01
C TRP A 69 7.80 -11.06 -0.39
N ALA A 70 7.25 -9.90 -0.75
CA ALA A 70 5.85 -9.78 -1.17
C ALA A 70 5.59 -10.64 -2.42
N ARG A 71 6.47 -10.58 -3.42
CA ARG A 71 6.37 -11.37 -4.66
C ARG A 71 6.39 -12.87 -4.39
N ARG A 72 7.28 -13.35 -3.51
CA ARG A 72 7.39 -14.77 -3.15
C ARG A 72 6.20 -15.21 -2.28
N ARG A 73 5.82 -14.41 -1.28
CA ARG A 73 4.76 -14.74 -0.31
C ARG A 73 3.38 -14.77 -0.96
N PHE A 74 3.14 -13.88 -1.92
CA PHE A 74 1.87 -13.73 -2.64
C PHE A 74 1.97 -14.13 -4.11
N HIS A 75 2.83 -15.11 -4.44
CA HIS A 75 3.05 -15.56 -5.83
C HIS A 75 1.82 -16.20 -6.51
N PHE A 76 0.77 -16.53 -5.75
CA PHE A 76 -0.52 -16.98 -6.29
C PHE A 76 -1.56 -15.85 -6.39
N GLY A 77 -1.21 -14.62 -5.99
CA GLY A 77 -2.16 -13.52 -5.88
C GLY A 77 -1.66 -12.17 -6.38
N ASP A 78 -2.57 -11.21 -6.26
CA ASP A 78 -2.31 -9.80 -6.54
C ASP A 78 -1.96 -9.10 -5.22
N VAL A 79 -0.80 -8.46 -5.20
CA VAL A 79 -0.32 -7.64 -4.07
C VAL A 79 0.19 -6.32 -4.62
N ALA A 80 -0.04 -5.21 -3.90
CA ALA A 80 0.55 -3.94 -4.24
C ALA A 80 1.20 -3.28 -3.04
N TYR A 81 2.32 -2.63 -3.28
CA TYR A 81 2.90 -1.67 -2.36
C TYR A 81 2.27 -0.30 -2.61
N VAL A 82 1.93 0.38 -1.52
CA VAL A 82 1.48 1.77 -1.53
C VAL A 82 2.24 2.58 -0.49
N HIS A 83 2.62 3.78 -0.88
CA HIS A 83 3.20 4.78 0.00
C HIS A 83 2.54 6.12 -0.27
N MET A 84 2.13 6.83 0.77
CA MET A 84 1.79 8.24 0.67
C MET A 84 2.29 9.02 1.88
N GLU A 85 2.69 10.25 1.63
CA GLU A 85 2.83 11.28 2.64
C GLU A 85 2.00 12.50 2.21
N PHE A 86 1.35 13.14 3.18
CA PHE A 86 0.66 14.41 2.95
C PHE A 86 0.89 15.32 4.15
N PHE A 87 1.41 16.52 3.93
CA PHE A 87 1.63 17.53 4.95
C PHE A 87 1.44 18.93 4.38
N GLY A 88 0.70 19.78 5.09
CA GLY A 88 0.59 21.21 4.73
C GLY A 88 -0.04 21.51 3.35
N GLY A 89 -0.79 20.58 2.76
CA GLY A 89 -1.37 20.74 1.41
C GLY A 89 -0.50 20.19 0.28
N HIS A 90 0.69 19.69 0.61
CA HIS A 90 1.59 18.99 -0.29
C HIS A 90 1.60 17.51 0.05
N GLY A 91 1.70 16.66 -0.95
CA GLY A 91 1.90 15.25 -0.71
C GLY A 91 2.22 14.49 -1.96
N PHE A 92 2.68 13.25 -1.76
CA PHE A 92 3.04 12.35 -2.82
C PHE A 92 2.42 10.98 -2.58
N HIS A 93 2.13 10.29 -3.66
CA HIS A 93 1.71 8.89 -3.66
C HIS A 93 2.66 8.11 -4.56
N ALA A 94 3.11 6.94 -4.09
CA ALA A 94 3.86 5.96 -4.84
C ALA A 94 3.15 4.61 -4.77
N ALA A 95 3.10 3.89 -5.88
CA ALA A 95 2.47 2.57 -5.91
C ALA A 95 3.07 1.65 -6.98
N MET A 96 3.07 0.35 -6.70
CA MET A 96 3.43 -0.72 -7.63
C MET A 96 2.65 -1.97 -7.26
N ALA A 97 2.20 -2.73 -8.26
CA ALA A 97 1.51 -3.99 -8.06
C ALA A 97 2.21 -5.13 -8.77
N TRP A 98 2.15 -6.29 -8.13
CA TRP A 98 2.57 -7.56 -8.68
C TRP A 98 1.36 -8.48 -8.84
N ARG A 99 1.37 -9.23 -9.93
CA ARG A 99 0.46 -10.35 -10.17
C ARG A 99 1.29 -11.59 -10.39
N ALA A 100 1.01 -12.63 -9.61
CA ALA A 100 1.73 -13.89 -9.68
C ALA A 100 3.27 -13.73 -9.60
N GLY A 101 3.73 -12.80 -8.76
CA GLY A 101 5.16 -12.52 -8.56
C GLY A 101 5.85 -11.70 -9.66
N SER A 102 5.14 -11.23 -10.69
CA SER A 102 5.67 -10.31 -11.72
C SER A 102 5.06 -8.92 -11.59
N VAL A 103 5.80 -7.86 -11.93
CA VAL A 103 5.25 -6.49 -11.97
C VAL A 103 4.13 -6.45 -13.00
N ALA A 104 2.95 -6.03 -12.57
CA ALA A 104 1.75 -5.98 -13.39
C ALA A 104 1.20 -4.55 -13.56
N TRP A 105 1.56 -3.65 -12.66
CA TRP A 105 1.21 -2.24 -12.72
C TRP A 105 2.25 -1.39 -11.98
N GLY A 106 2.52 -0.19 -12.49
CA GLY A 106 3.55 0.70 -11.95
C GLY A 106 4.98 0.32 -12.37
N PRO A 107 6.01 0.96 -11.77
CA PRO A 107 5.90 1.95 -10.71
C PRO A 107 5.16 3.22 -11.14
N SER A 108 4.42 3.84 -10.22
CA SER A 108 3.77 5.14 -10.45
C SER A 108 4.07 6.07 -9.28
N PHE A 109 4.49 7.29 -9.60
CA PHE A 109 4.90 8.32 -8.66
C PHE A 109 4.17 9.62 -8.99
N THR A 110 3.36 10.12 -8.07
CA THR A 110 2.56 11.32 -8.29
C THR A 110 2.62 12.27 -7.11
N GLU A 111 2.56 13.57 -7.35
CA GLU A 111 2.51 14.59 -6.31
C GLU A 111 1.47 15.67 -6.61
N THR A 112 1.05 16.42 -5.58
CA THR A 112 -0.02 17.43 -5.70
C THR A 112 0.43 18.80 -6.18
N THR A 113 1.72 19.12 -6.07
CA THR A 113 2.26 20.44 -6.40
C THR A 113 3.61 20.27 -7.06
N ALA A 114 3.88 21.00 -8.15
CA ALA A 114 5.24 21.08 -8.69
C ALA A 114 6.16 21.71 -7.65
N GLY A 115 7.10 20.94 -7.11
CA GLY A 115 8.00 21.36 -6.02
C GLY A 115 9.30 20.56 -5.99
N GLU A 116 9.96 20.52 -4.82
CA GLU A 116 11.22 19.79 -4.54
C GLU A 116 11.16 18.26 -4.75
N ALA A 117 10.11 17.72 -5.35
CA ALA A 117 10.12 16.32 -5.73
C ALA A 117 11.13 16.08 -6.84
N GLU A 118 11.78 14.95 -6.71
CA GLU A 118 12.80 14.52 -7.64
C GLU A 118 12.24 14.19 -9.04
N PRO A 119 13.10 14.08 -10.06
CA PRO A 119 12.72 14.14 -11.47
C PRO A 119 11.69 13.11 -11.96
N HIS A 120 11.39 12.07 -11.18
CA HIS A 120 10.50 10.98 -11.57
C HIS A 120 9.08 11.07 -11.02
N TYR A 121 8.76 12.07 -10.19
CA TYR A 121 7.37 12.31 -9.76
C TYR A 121 6.61 13.11 -10.81
N THR A 122 5.39 12.65 -11.11
CA THR A 122 4.47 13.36 -12.02
C THR A 122 3.50 14.21 -11.21
N VAL A 123 3.52 15.52 -11.43
CA VAL A 123 2.54 16.42 -10.81
C VAL A 123 1.16 16.12 -11.38
N THR A 124 0.20 15.82 -10.50
CA THR A 124 -1.19 15.63 -10.87
C THR A 124 -2.06 16.71 -10.22
N PRO A 125 -2.88 17.43 -11.01
CA PRO A 125 -3.70 18.53 -10.49
C PRO A 125 -4.87 18.06 -9.61
N ALA A 126 -5.18 16.76 -9.60
CA ALA A 126 -6.29 16.21 -8.85
C ALA A 126 -5.88 15.01 -7.99
N ILE A 127 -6.22 15.06 -6.69
CA ILE A 127 -5.91 14.00 -5.71
C ILE A 127 -6.48 12.62 -6.13
N ARG A 128 -7.65 12.62 -6.79
CA ARG A 128 -8.27 11.41 -7.36
C ARG A 128 -7.47 10.72 -8.47
N ASP A 129 -6.46 11.40 -9.02
CA ASP A 129 -5.60 10.89 -10.08
C ASP A 129 -4.20 10.50 -9.56
N MET A 130 -3.99 10.57 -8.24
CA MET A 130 -2.74 10.14 -7.62
C MET A 130 -2.57 8.61 -7.67
N ALA A 131 -1.32 8.15 -7.59
CA ALA A 131 -0.90 6.78 -7.87
C ALA A 131 -1.73 5.70 -7.14
N ILE A 132 -2.10 5.91 -5.87
CA ILE A 132 -2.93 4.94 -5.13
C ILE A 132 -4.35 4.85 -5.71
N ASN A 133 -5.00 5.96 -6.05
CA ASN A 133 -6.32 5.93 -6.69
C ASN A 133 -6.26 5.28 -8.07
N ALA A 134 -5.23 5.60 -8.87
CA ALA A 134 -5.02 4.97 -10.18
C ALA A 134 -4.81 3.45 -10.07
N LEU A 135 -4.04 2.99 -9.07
CA LEU A 135 -3.88 1.57 -8.76
C LEU A 135 -5.21 0.91 -8.39
N LEU A 136 -5.97 1.50 -7.47
CA LEU A 136 -7.22 0.93 -6.99
C LEU A 136 -8.26 0.82 -8.12
N ARG A 137 -8.31 1.83 -8.99
CA ARG A 137 -9.11 1.82 -10.23
C ARG A 137 -8.69 0.70 -11.17
N TRP A 138 -7.39 0.52 -11.39
CA TRP A 138 -6.87 -0.62 -12.17
C TRP A 138 -7.25 -1.97 -11.55
N TRP A 139 -7.35 -2.03 -10.23
CA TRP A 139 -7.85 -3.20 -9.50
C TRP A 139 -9.36 -3.39 -9.52
N GLY A 140 -10.10 -2.46 -10.14
CA GLY A 140 -11.55 -2.53 -10.31
C GLY A 140 -12.35 -1.84 -9.21
N ILE A 141 -11.70 -1.22 -8.22
CA ILE A 141 -12.42 -0.40 -7.23
C ILE A 141 -13.05 0.78 -7.95
N GLN A 142 -14.35 0.97 -7.73
CA GLN A 142 -15.10 2.08 -8.28
C GLN A 142 -15.33 3.13 -7.18
N PRO A 143 -15.35 4.43 -7.52
CA PRO A 143 -15.76 5.47 -6.58
C PRO A 143 -17.23 5.28 -6.17
N THR A 144 -17.57 5.73 -4.96
CA THR A 144 -18.93 5.58 -4.40
C THR A 144 -19.49 6.93 -3.96
N GLY A 145 -20.47 7.45 -4.69
CA GLY A 145 -21.08 8.74 -4.36
C GLY A 145 -20.09 9.90 -4.52
N GLN A 146 -19.67 10.51 -3.40
CA GLN A 146 -18.65 11.56 -3.37
C GLN A 146 -17.24 11.02 -3.04
N ASP A 147 -17.13 9.74 -2.70
CA ASP A 147 -15.87 9.10 -2.33
C ASP A 147 -15.10 8.65 -3.57
N ASP A 148 -13.80 8.92 -3.59
CA ASP A 148 -12.88 8.39 -4.60
C ASP A 148 -12.55 6.90 -4.34
N GLU A 149 -11.71 6.29 -5.17
CA GLU A 149 -11.36 4.87 -5.00
C GLU A 149 -10.65 4.58 -3.67
N PHE A 150 -9.88 5.53 -3.14
CA PHE A 150 -9.17 5.43 -1.86
C PHE A 150 -10.14 5.34 -0.68
N ALA A 151 -11.15 6.22 -0.65
CA ALA A 151 -12.21 6.19 0.35
C ALA A 151 -13.17 5.00 0.14
N ALA A 152 -13.56 4.70 -1.11
CA ALA A 152 -14.41 3.53 -1.42
C ALA A 152 -13.76 2.20 -1.04
N ALA A 153 -12.44 2.08 -1.23
CA ALA A 153 -11.67 0.93 -0.75
C ALA A 153 -11.61 0.87 0.79
N GLY A 154 -11.83 1.98 1.50
CA GLY A 154 -11.74 2.09 2.96
C GLY A 154 -10.32 2.32 3.47
N VAL A 155 -9.39 2.77 2.61
CA VAL A 155 -8.00 3.06 2.98
C VAL A 155 -7.92 4.35 3.83
N ASP A 156 -8.89 5.24 3.68
CA ASP A 156 -8.99 6.52 4.41
C ASP A 156 -9.39 6.39 5.90
N ARG A 157 -9.85 5.20 6.32
CA ARG A 157 -10.16 4.87 7.73
C ARG A 157 -9.02 5.26 8.66
N HIS A 158 -7.78 5.05 8.22
CA HIS A 158 -6.60 5.59 8.86
C HIS A 158 -5.62 6.13 7.83
N ARG A 159 -5.09 7.34 8.08
CA ARG A 159 -4.11 7.99 7.20
C ARG A 159 -2.66 7.75 7.61
N SER A 160 -2.42 6.81 8.54
CA SER A 160 -1.05 6.44 8.90
C SER A 160 -0.82 4.95 9.15
N THR A 161 0.38 4.49 8.80
CA THR A 161 0.86 3.11 9.03
C THR A 161 0.70 2.71 10.49
N LYS A 162 1.07 3.61 11.41
CA LYS A 162 0.99 3.39 12.85
C LYS A 162 -0.45 3.22 13.34
N ALA A 163 -1.39 4.00 12.79
CA ALA A 163 -2.81 3.87 13.14
C ALA A 163 -3.40 2.55 12.62
N TRP A 164 -3.05 2.15 11.39
CA TRP A 164 -3.43 0.83 10.86
C TRP A 164 -2.83 -0.33 11.66
N SER A 165 -1.56 -0.26 12.06
CA SER A 165 -0.93 -1.31 12.87
C SER A 165 -1.64 -1.53 14.21
N ARG A 166 -2.17 -0.48 14.83
CA ARG A 166 -2.95 -0.58 16.08
C ARG A 166 -4.31 -1.26 15.89
N SER A 167 -4.87 -1.23 14.68
CA SER A 167 -6.12 -1.92 14.38
C SER A 167 -5.95 -3.38 13.97
N CYS A 168 -4.70 -3.87 13.87
CA CYS A 168 -4.37 -5.29 13.68
C CYS A 168 -4.59 -6.17 14.94
N GLY A 169 -4.99 -5.58 16.07
CA GLY A 169 -5.24 -6.32 17.32
C GLY A 169 -6.56 -7.10 17.34
N PRO A 170 -6.74 -8.06 18.27
CA PRO A 170 -8.01 -8.75 18.43
C PRO A 170 -9.12 -7.72 18.67
N ARG A 171 -10.20 -7.82 17.90
CA ARG A 171 -11.43 -7.07 18.15
C ARG A 171 -11.82 -7.36 19.61
N PRO A 172 -12.02 -6.36 20.49
CA PRO A 172 -12.57 -6.64 21.80
C PRO A 172 -13.86 -7.42 21.59
N LEU A 173 -13.99 -8.58 22.23
CA LEU A 173 -15.28 -9.24 22.32
C LEU A 173 -16.17 -8.29 23.11
N ASP A 174 -17.17 -7.72 22.43
CA ASP A 174 -18.26 -7.00 23.09
C ASP A 174 -18.84 -7.95 24.16
N ARG A 175 -18.78 -7.50 25.42
CA ARG A 175 -19.38 -8.20 26.57
C ARG A 175 -20.84 -7.82 26.72
#